data_AF-A0AAV4FPS7-F1
#
_entry.id   AF-A0AAV4FPS7-F1
#
_cell.length_a   1.000
_cell.length_b   1.000
_cell.length_c   1.000
_cell.angle_alpha   90.00
_cell.angle_beta   90.00
_cell.angle_gamma   90.00
#
_symmetry.space_group_name_H-M   'P 1'
#
loop_
_entity.id
_entity.type
_entity.pdbx_description
1 polymer ?
#
loop_
_entity_poly.entity_id
_entity_poly.type
_entity_poly.pdbx_seq_one_letter_code
_entity_poly.pdbx_strand_id
1 'polypeptide(L)'
;MNSFFKAAEECKQMRLSSHGYAYHRETVAPDAAVTSMTVVTKHSRSACVSGTSFGYSDADAWVDKGCRADFKICYAPVAKSRSPSK
;
A
#
# COMPACT_ATOMS: atom_id res chain seq x y z
N MET A 1 -11.93 27.08 17.90
CA MET A 1 -11.64 25.76 18.49
C MET A 1 -12.12 24.72 17.48
N ASN A 2 -11.34 24.45 16.44
CA ASN A 2 -11.83 23.71 15.28
C ASN A 2 -10.88 22.57 14.95
N SER A 3 -11.51 21.46 14.59
CA SER A 3 -10.94 20.26 13.97
C SER A 3 -10.41 19.22 14.95
N PHE A 4 -11.37 18.50 15.53
CA PHE A 4 -11.23 17.10 15.89
C PHE A 4 -10.75 16.33 14.65
N PHE A 5 -9.46 16.01 14.57
CA PHE A 5 -8.88 15.13 13.57
C PHE A 5 -9.48 13.74 13.72
N LYS A 6 -10.59 13.48 13.02
CA LYS A 6 -11.14 12.14 12.87
C LYS A 6 -10.17 11.38 11.97
N ALA A 7 -9.54 10.32 12.51
CA ALA A 7 -8.78 9.35 11.73
C ALA A 7 -9.74 8.64 10.78
N ALA A 8 -9.92 9.21 9.58
CA ALA A 8 -10.63 8.57 8.50
C ALA A 8 -9.66 7.63 7.80
N GLU A 9 -10.11 6.41 7.52
CA GLU A 9 -9.45 5.55 6.56
C GLU A 9 -9.41 6.28 5.22
N GLU A 10 -8.21 6.43 4.65
CA GLU A 10 -8.00 7.07 3.36
C GLU A 10 -7.61 6.01 2.34
N CYS A 11 -8.11 6.11 1.12
CA CYS A 11 -7.72 5.24 0.03
C CYS A 11 -7.10 6.04 -1.12
N LYS A 12 -5.96 5.57 -1.65
CA LYS A 12 -5.33 6.13 -2.84
C LYS A 12 -5.11 5.08 -3.92
N GLN A 13 -5.16 5.51 -5.18
CA GLN A 13 -4.78 4.66 -6.30
C GLN A 13 -3.31 4.89 -6.64
N MET A 14 -2.51 3.82 -6.70
CA MET A 14 -1.13 3.90 -7.12
C MET A 14 -0.71 2.71 -7.96
N ARG A 15 0.25 2.93 -8.86
CA ARG A 15 0.81 1.87 -9.70
C ARG A 15 2.05 1.28 -9.03
N LEU A 16 2.05 -0.04 -8.85
CA LEU A 16 3.24 -0.80 -8.46
C LEU A 16 3.60 -1.78 -9.57
N SER A 17 4.89 -1.90 -9.85
CA SER A 17 5.38 -2.75 -10.94
C SER A 17 6.57 -3.64 -10.54
N SER A 18 6.37 -4.96 -10.58
CA SER A 18 7.46 -5.94 -10.51
C SER A 18 8.18 -6.00 -11.86
N HIS A 19 9.39 -5.42 -11.92
CA HIS A 19 10.27 -5.44 -13.09
C HIS A 19 11.18 -6.67 -13.02
N GLY A 20 11.35 -7.40 -14.13
CA GLY A 20 12.21 -8.60 -14.14
C GLY A 20 11.77 -9.70 -13.17
N TYR A 21 10.48 -9.77 -12.81
CA TYR A 21 9.94 -10.65 -11.76
C TYR A 21 10.47 -10.39 -10.34
N ALA A 22 11.15 -9.27 -10.11
CA ALA A 22 11.69 -8.91 -8.81
C ALA A 22 10.62 -8.36 -7.86
N TYR A 23 10.86 -8.54 -6.56
CA TYR A 23 10.11 -7.90 -5.49
C TYR A 23 10.29 -6.39 -5.54
N HIS A 24 9.20 -5.66 -5.44
CA HIS A 24 9.18 -4.20 -5.40
C HIS A 24 8.17 -3.74 -4.35
N ARG A 25 8.59 -2.77 -3.51
CA ARG A 25 7.77 -2.21 -2.42
C ARG A 25 7.75 -0.69 -2.50
N GLU A 26 6.67 -0.12 -2.01
CA GLU A 26 6.49 1.32 -1.86
C GLU A 26 5.83 1.63 -0.52
N THR A 27 6.36 2.62 0.18
CA THR A 27 5.76 3.11 1.42
C THR A 27 4.55 3.98 1.09
N VAL A 28 3.38 3.51 1.52
CA VAL A 28 2.09 4.13 1.23
C VAL A 28 1.92 5.36 2.10
N ALA A 29 2.20 5.25 3.40
CA ALA A 29 2.15 6.35 4.35
C ALA A 29 2.96 6.03 5.62
N PRO A 30 3.98 6.84 5.99
CA PRO A 30 4.93 6.51 7.07
C PRO A 30 4.32 6.50 8.48
N ASP A 31 3.14 7.09 8.66
CA ASP A 31 2.40 7.20 9.93
C ASP A 31 1.05 6.48 9.91
N ALA A 32 0.86 5.57 8.95
CA ALA A 32 -0.37 4.80 8.79
C ALA A 32 -0.07 3.32 8.52
N ALA A 33 -1.07 2.47 8.77
CA ALA A 33 -1.04 1.08 8.36
C ALA A 33 -1.98 0.89 7.17
N VAL A 34 -1.52 0.16 6.16
CA VAL A 34 -2.35 -0.31 5.04
C VAL A 34 -3.35 -1.31 5.59
N THR A 35 -4.63 -1.08 5.31
CA THR A 35 -5.76 -1.92 5.73
C THR A 35 -6.32 -2.73 4.57
N SER A 36 -6.10 -2.29 3.33
CA SER A 36 -6.57 -2.98 2.14
C SER A 36 -5.74 -2.65 0.91
N MET A 37 -5.58 -3.61 0.01
CA MET A 37 -4.97 -3.45 -1.29
C MET A 37 -5.73 -4.30 -2.31
N THR A 38 -6.26 -3.68 -3.35
CA THR A 38 -7.04 -4.35 -4.40
C THR A 38 -6.57 -3.90 -5.78
N VAL A 39 -6.59 -4.82 -6.75
CA VAL A 39 -6.26 -4.50 -8.14
C VAL A 39 -7.40 -3.69 -8.75
N VAL A 40 -7.07 -2.52 -9.30
CA VAL A 40 -7.98 -1.69 -10.09
C VAL A 40 -7.83 -2.04 -11.57
N THR A 41 -6.59 -1.97 -12.07
CA THR A 41 -6.29 -2.24 -13.49
C THR A 41 -5.02 -3.07 -13.61
N LYS A 42 -5.10 -4.24 -14.22
CA LYS A 42 -3.94 -5.12 -14.44
C LYS A 42 -3.16 -4.72 -15.69
N HIS A 43 -1.83 -4.60 -15.57
CA HIS A 43 -0.90 -4.20 -16.66
C HIS A 43 0.10 -5.29 -17.06
N SER A 44 0.08 -6.43 -16.36
CA SER A 44 1.00 -7.56 -16.59
C SER A 44 0.27 -8.73 -17.26
N ARG A 45 1.00 -9.59 -17.96
CA ARG A 45 0.51 -10.92 -18.37
C ARG A 45 0.47 -11.87 -17.17
N SER A 46 1.48 -11.81 -16.31
CA SER A 46 1.54 -12.52 -15.03
C SER A 46 0.26 -12.32 -14.21
N ALA A 47 -0.04 -13.31 -13.37
CA ALA A 47 -1.17 -13.22 -12.45
C ALA A 47 -0.86 -12.22 -11.33
N CYS A 48 -1.89 -11.49 -10.91
CA CYS A 48 -1.86 -10.66 -9.71
C CYS A 48 -2.77 -11.31 -8.67
N VAL A 49 -2.18 -12.04 -7.73
CA VAL A 49 -2.86 -12.81 -6.69
C VAL A 49 -2.46 -12.26 -5.31
N SER A 50 -3.45 -11.88 -4.51
CA SER A 50 -3.25 -11.35 -3.16
C SER A 50 -2.49 -12.34 -2.28
N GLY A 51 -1.52 -11.88 -1.51
CA GLY A 51 -0.66 -12.68 -0.65
C GLY A 51 0.40 -13.51 -1.39
N THR A 52 0.38 -13.54 -2.73
CA THR A 52 1.33 -14.34 -3.54
C THR A 52 2.21 -13.48 -4.43
N SER A 53 1.63 -12.52 -5.14
CA SER A 53 2.32 -11.64 -6.09
C SER A 53 2.06 -10.16 -5.83
N PHE A 54 1.17 -9.83 -4.90
CA PHE A 54 1.03 -8.51 -4.32
C PHE A 54 0.47 -8.64 -2.91
N GLY A 55 0.66 -7.60 -2.11
CA GLY A 55 0.11 -7.51 -0.77
C GLY A 55 0.62 -6.27 -0.07
N TYR A 56 0.40 -6.22 1.23
CA TYR A 56 0.86 -5.13 2.07
C TYR A 56 1.30 -5.64 3.44
N SER A 57 2.11 -4.84 4.11
CA SER A 57 2.60 -5.08 5.47
C SER A 57 2.89 -3.73 6.11
N ASP A 58 2.31 -3.46 7.28
CA ASP A 58 2.42 -2.19 7.97
C ASP A 58 2.08 -1.00 7.05
N ALA A 59 3.03 -0.09 6.83
CA ALA A 59 2.89 1.09 5.99
C ALA A 59 3.15 0.83 4.49
N ASP A 60 3.55 -0.39 4.11
CA ASP A 60 4.09 -0.67 2.79
C ASP A 60 3.16 -1.56 1.97
N ALA A 61 3.11 -1.27 0.68
CA ALA A 61 2.52 -2.13 -0.33
C ALA A 61 3.62 -2.71 -1.20
N TRP A 62 3.43 -3.93 -1.68
CA TRP A 62 4.43 -4.64 -2.47
C TRP A 62 3.80 -5.43 -3.61
N VAL A 63 4.62 -5.66 -4.64
CA VAL A 63 4.35 -6.53 -5.78
C VAL A 63 5.56 -7.41 -6.07
N ASP A 64 5.32 -8.59 -6.59
CA ASP A 64 6.34 -9.59 -6.89
C ASP A 64 5.90 -10.47 -8.08
N LYS A 65 6.78 -11.37 -8.54
CA LYS A 65 6.47 -12.41 -9.55
C LYS A 65 5.91 -11.84 -10.86
N GLY A 66 6.33 -10.63 -11.21
CA GLY A 66 5.94 -9.96 -12.44
C GLY A 66 4.54 -9.34 -12.41
N CYS A 67 3.89 -9.28 -11.25
CA CYS A 67 2.64 -8.53 -11.11
C CYS A 67 2.90 -7.02 -11.29
N ARG A 68 2.13 -6.42 -12.19
CA ARG A 68 2.10 -4.99 -12.49
C ARG A 68 0.64 -4.58 -12.63
N ALA A 69 0.20 -3.64 -11.81
CA ALA A 69 -1.17 -3.17 -11.79
C ALA A 69 -1.26 -1.78 -11.13
N ASP A 70 -2.37 -1.10 -11.39
CA ASP A 70 -2.82 -0.01 -10.53
C ASP A 70 -3.62 -0.63 -9.38
N PHE A 71 -3.33 -0.20 -8.17
CA PHE A 71 -3.94 -0.72 -6.95
C PHE A 71 -4.67 0.40 -6.21
N LYS A 72 -5.86 0.09 -5.69
CA LYS A 72 -6.52 0.90 -4.68
C LYS A 72 -6.03 0.42 -3.32
N ILE A 73 -5.36 1.31 -2.60
CA ILE A 73 -4.73 1.02 -1.31
C ILE A 73 -5.37 1.90 -0.26
N CYS A 74 -6.02 1.28 0.72
CA CYS A 74 -6.60 1.96 1.86
C CYS A 74 -5.70 1.82 3.08
N TYR A 75 -5.59 2.88 3.87
CA TYR A 75 -4.74 2.96 5.05
C TYR A 75 -5.38 3.82 6.13
N ALA A 76 -5.05 3.52 7.38
CA ALA A 76 -5.53 4.24 8.55
C ALA A 76 -4.34 4.75 9.38
N PRO A 77 -4.40 6.00 9.89
CA PRO A 77 -3.39 6.52 10.80
C PRO A 77 -3.20 5.57 11.98
N VAL A 78 -1.97 5.13 12.22
CA VAL A 78 -1.64 4.42 13.45
C VAL A 78 -1.35 5.49 14.50
N ALA A 79 -1.93 5.34 15.70
CA ALA A 79 -1.66 6.25 16.80
C ALA A 79 -0.19 6.09 17.21
N LYS A 80 0.71 6.87 16.59
CA LYS A 80 2.11 6.94 17.00
C LYS A 80 2.15 7.58 18.38
N SER A 81 2.26 6.76 19.43
CA SER A 81 2.69 7.23 20.74
C SER A 81 4.15 7.69 20.61
N ARG A 82 4.35 8.98 20.30
CA ARG A 82 5.59 9.75 20.47
C ARG A 82 6.89 9.01 20.09
N SER A 83 7.37 9.18 18.86
CA SER A 83 8.82 9.26 18.70
C SER A 83 9.18 10.08 17.46
N PRO A 84 9.61 11.35 17.63
CA PRO A 84 10.52 11.96 16.68
C PRO A 84 11.89 11.33 16.91
N SER A 85 12.34 10.50 15.99
CA SER A 85 13.68 9.92 16.05
C SER A 85 14.69 10.89 15.46
N LYS A 86 15.37 11.59 16.38
CA LYS A 86 16.69 12.23 16.31
C LYS A 86 16.91 13.45 15.42
#